data_AF-A0A835X3W7-F1
#
_entry.id   AF-A0A835X3W7-F1
#
_cell.length_a   1.000
_cell.length_b   1.000
_cell.length_c   1.000
_cell.angle_alpha   90.00
_cell.angle_beta   90.00
_cell.angle_gamma   90.00
#
_symmetry.space_group_name_H-M   'P 1'
#
loop_
_entity.id
_entity.type
_entity.pdbx_description
1 polymer ?
#
loop_
_entity_poly.entity_id
_entity_poly.type
_entity_poly.pdbx_seq_one_letter_code
_entity_poly.pdbx_strand_id
1 'polypeptide(L)'
;MIEETFHQISPSEFFYRNRDLAGFSNPTRSLYTAVRELVENSLDACDQKGILPDVHLSIKALDSEQPDPKQYVLTVSDNGPGIDPKYVPLAFGTVLYGSKFGLKQSRGMFGLGATMAILYGQITTNKPVTVKSNVDGKTQEEFVLLLDIQKNKPIIQKHTKKDHLKRGLSISIVLEGDYSKAGSKIREYVYQTHLITPYASIKFDGPRKAEDDHQSYLKIIRKMPPPPTIIKPHPYGIDVETLRRMIADTHYQIPTVDNKMIAKVRKELGLQKKNLDVKGILDRAQRRWKNLSRPVRIVIALISFLQMEFDSLSKIRIDDIDVDNKKLTFWDFGESITRTIEMNPSSFYYKQLANTVQGETLTSFLAKRFQRVGLTTAIKFAEFAKLKPEKRIGSLTNEDLVKLTDSLQKFDQFLSPDPGCLAPLGEEPLGRGIMKKFNPEFAAVIQRGASAYSGFPFIIEMGIAYGGNIHSSGIEIYRFANRIPLLYDEGSDVVIKVVNEMDWPRYKVKGDVPLAIFSHICSTRIPYKTVGKENVADRLEIERELRLALQFLARKLSIHMSKRGKVEMAKKRANLYSKYIPLLARFSTKLAGKKKEPDCRQMIKVSEGIEEV
;
A
#
# COMPACT_ATOMS: atom_id res chain seq x y z
N MET A 1 -29.63 12.71 38.93
CA MET A 1 -28.72 13.18 37.87
C MET A 1 -27.73 12.07 37.63
N ILE A 2 -27.61 11.58 36.40
CA ILE A 2 -26.51 10.68 36.03
C ILE A 2 -25.34 11.63 35.73
N GLU A 3 -24.31 11.63 36.58
CA GLU A 3 -23.08 12.38 36.28
C GLU A 3 -22.38 11.70 35.09
N GLU A 4 -22.17 12.46 34.02
CA GLU A 4 -21.43 11.98 32.87
C GLU A 4 -19.93 11.94 33.20
N THR A 5 -19.32 10.75 33.07
CA THR A 5 -17.87 10.56 33.24
C THR A 5 -17.18 10.51 31.87
N PHE A 6 -16.24 11.43 31.66
CA PHE A 6 -15.44 11.51 30.43
C PHE A 6 -14.20 10.61 30.54
N HIS A 7 -13.99 9.73 29.55
CA HIS A 7 -12.83 8.83 29.49
C HIS A 7 -12.13 8.89 28.12
N GLN A 8 -10.80 8.82 28.12
CA GLN A 8 -9.99 8.66 26.91
C GLN A 8 -9.60 7.18 26.74
N ILE A 9 -9.68 6.67 25.52
CA ILE A 9 -9.27 5.30 25.17
C ILE A 9 -8.05 5.31 24.27
N SER A 10 -7.22 4.27 24.38
CA SER A 10 -6.04 4.11 23.53
C SER A 10 -6.42 3.59 22.12
N PRO A 11 -5.51 3.68 21.12
CA PRO A 11 -5.77 3.10 19.80
C PRO A 11 -6.06 1.59 19.86
N SER A 12 -5.29 0.84 20.65
CA SER A 12 -5.49 -0.59 20.84
C SER A 12 -6.83 -0.90 21.49
N GLU A 13 -7.27 -0.08 22.45
CA GLU A 13 -8.58 -0.23 23.08
C GLU A 13 -9.73 0.13 22.11
N PHE A 14 -9.58 1.16 21.28
CA PHE A 14 -10.54 1.50 20.25
C PHE A 14 -10.75 0.32 19.28
N PHE A 15 -9.68 -0.29 18.80
CA PHE A 15 -9.76 -1.43 17.89
C PHE A 15 -10.16 -2.74 18.57
N TYR A 16 -9.89 -2.89 19.86
CA TYR A 16 -10.45 -3.97 20.68
C TYR A 16 -11.99 -3.90 20.66
N ARG A 17 -12.55 -2.71 20.88
CA ARG A 17 -14.01 -2.48 20.89
C ARG A 17 -14.64 -2.53 19.50
N ASN A 18 -13.89 -2.14 18.46
CA ASN A 18 -14.38 -1.98 17.08
C ASN A 18 -13.61 -2.87 16.08
N ARG A 19 -13.36 -4.13 16.45
CA ARG A 19 -12.55 -5.06 15.63
C ARG A 19 -13.10 -5.29 14.21
N ASP A 20 -14.41 -5.14 14.05
CA ASP A 20 -15.11 -5.29 12.77
C ASP A 20 -14.62 -4.27 11.73
N LEU A 21 -14.22 -3.07 12.17
CA LEU A 21 -13.65 -2.03 11.31
C LEU A 21 -12.35 -2.48 10.64
N ALA A 22 -11.59 -3.37 11.27
CA ALA A 22 -10.34 -3.89 10.71
C ALA A 22 -10.54 -5.20 9.93
N GLY A 23 -11.79 -5.64 9.69
CA GLY A 23 -12.10 -6.89 9.01
C GLY A 23 -12.16 -8.12 9.92
N PHE A 24 -12.06 -7.95 11.24
CA PHE A 24 -12.10 -9.03 12.23
C PHE A 24 -13.50 -9.21 12.82
N SER A 25 -14.51 -9.39 11.96
CA SER A 25 -15.92 -9.39 12.35
C SER A 25 -16.45 -10.73 12.88
N ASN A 26 -16.02 -11.84 12.29
CA ASN A 26 -16.43 -13.19 12.66
C ASN A 26 -15.29 -14.19 12.45
N PRO A 27 -15.32 -15.38 13.08
CA PRO A 27 -14.21 -16.34 13.01
C PRO A 27 -13.76 -16.72 11.59
N THR A 28 -14.70 -16.82 10.64
CA THR A 28 -14.41 -17.10 9.22
C THR A 28 -13.59 -15.97 8.58
N ARG A 29 -14.09 -14.72 8.66
CA ARG A 29 -13.45 -13.53 8.06
C ARG A 29 -12.16 -13.17 8.80
N SER A 30 -12.11 -13.34 10.11
CA SER A 30 -10.94 -13.06 10.94
C SER A 30 -9.76 -13.97 10.59
N LEU A 31 -9.99 -15.28 10.41
CA LEU A 31 -8.94 -16.20 10.00
C LEU A 31 -8.41 -15.85 8.60
N TYR A 32 -9.30 -15.58 7.64
CA TYR A 32 -8.92 -15.14 6.30
C TYR A 32 -8.10 -13.83 6.33
N THR A 33 -8.57 -12.83 7.09
CA THR A 33 -7.92 -11.51 7.19
C THR A 33 -6.54 -11.63 7.83
N ALA A 34 -6.40 -12.46 8.87
CA ALA A 34 -5.11 -12.71 9.50
C ALA A 34 -4.10 -13.36 8.54
N VAL A 35 -4.54 -14.35 7.76
CA VAL A 35 -3.70 -14.98 6.71
C VAL A 35 -3.23 -13.93 5.71
N ARG A 36 -4.17 -13.13 5.19
CA ARG A 36 -3.86 -12.09 4.20
C ARG A 36 -2.83 -11.10 4.73
N GLU A 37 -3.08 -10.50 5.90
CA GLU A 37 -2.21 -9.44 6.44
C GLU A 37 -0.79 -9.95 6.73
N LEU A 38 -0.64 -11.19 7.20
CA LEU A 38 0.70 -11.77 7.44
C LEU A 38 1.42 -12.07 6.12
N VAL A 39 0.75 -12.68 5.14
CA VAL A 39 1.35 -12.98 3.82
C VAL A 39 1.70 -11.69 3.06
N GLU A 40 0.83 -10.67 3.08
CA GLU A 40 1.10 -9.37 2.46
C GLU A 40 2.36 -8.72 3.03
N ASN A 41 2.55 -8.79 4.36
CA ASN A 41 3.71 -8.21 5.01
C ASN A 41 5.00 -8.96 4.65
N SER A 42 4.96 -10.29 4.58
CA SER A 42 6.09 -11.11 4.11
C SER A 42 6.49 -10.78 2.67
N LEU A 43 5.51 -10.69 1.75
CA LEU A 43 5.78 -10.33 0.36
C LEU A 43 6.31 -8.89 0.22
N ASP A 44 5.75 -7.94 0.96
CA ASP A 44 6.24 -6.55 0.98
C ASP A 44 7.69 -6.45 1.47
N ALA A 45 8.06 -7.22 2.51
CA ALA A 45 9.40 -7.19 3.06
C ALA A 45 10.45 -7.67 2.04
N CYS A 46 10.12 -8.69 1.26
CA CYS A 46 10.95 -9.22 0.19
C CYS A 46 11.01 -8.27 -1.03
N ASP A 47 9.85 -7.81 -1.52
CA ASP A 47 9.73 -6.93 -2.69
C ASP A 47 10.53 -5.64 -2.50
N GLN A 48 10.49 -5.04 -1.31
CA GLN A 48 11.20 -3.79 -1.01
C GLN A 48 12.72 -3.94 -1.04
N LYS A 49 13.25 -5.15 -0.84
CA LYS A 49 14.69 -5.43 -0.81
C LYS A 49 15.19 -6.15 -2.05
N GLY A 50 14.33 -6.40 -3.03
CA GLY A 50 14.74 -7.13 -4.23
C GLY A 50 15.04 -8.61 -3.94
N ILE A 51 14.46 -9.19 -2.88
CA ILE A 51 14.61 -10.61 -2.53
C ILE A 51 13.47 -11.40 -3.18
N LEU A 52 13.79 -12.48 -3.91
CA LEU A 52 12.77 -13.39 -4.44
C LEU A 52 12.04 -14.06 -3.27
N PRO A 53 10.73 -13.82 -3.05
CA PRO A 53 10.04 -14.30 -1.87
C PRO A 53 9.92 -15.83 -1.87
N ASP A 54 10.21 -16.43 -0.72
CA ASP A 54 9.90 -17.80 -0.37
C ASP A 54 9.08 -17.76 0.92
N VAL A 55 7.77 -17.92 0.79
CA VAL A 55 6.80 -17.75 1.88
C VAL A 55 6.18 -19.09 2.23
N HIS A 56 6.19 -19.43 3.51
CA HIS A 56 5.53 -20.61 4.05
C HIS A 56 4.42 -20.21 5.02
N LEU A 57 3.19 -20.53 4.64
CA LEU A 57 1.96 -20.35 5.41
C LEU A 57 1.52 -21.71 5.97
N SER A 58 1.32 -21.80 7.28
CA SER A 58 0.81 -23.00 7.96
C SER A 58 -0.33 -22.66 8.90
N ILE A 59 -1.40 -23.44 8.84
CA ILE A 59 -2.55 -23.37 9.75
C ILE A 59 -2.70 -24.74 10.40
N LYS A 60 -2.63 -24.80 11.73
CA LYS A 60 -2.79 -26.04 12.50
C LYS A 60 -3.87 -25.89 13.54
N ALA A 61 -4.81 -26.82 13.61
CA ALA A 61 -5.77 -26.87 14.72
C ALA A 61 -5.03 -27.22 16.02
N LEU A 62 -5.33 -26.52 17.12
CA LEU A 62 -4.81 -26.91 18.43
C LEU A 62 -5.49 -28.19 18.91
N ASP A 63 -6.80 -28.25 18.72
CA ASP A 63 -7.61 -29.44 18.93
C ASP A 63 -8.26 -29.82 17.59
N SER A 64 -7.85 -30.96 17.05
CA SER A 64 -8.36 -31.43 15.76
C SER A 64 -9.78 -31.99 15.86
N GLU A 65 -10.18 -32.48 17.03
CA GLU A 65 -11.47 -33.13 17.26
C GLU A 65 -12.59 -32.13 17.56
N GLN A 66 -12.25 -30.94 18.06
CA GLN A 66 -13.23 -29.88 18.27
C GLN A 66 -13.85 -29.43 16.93
N PRO A 67 -15.18 -29.20 16.84
CA PRO A 67 -15.79 -28.59 15.64
C PRO A 67 -15.44 -27.11 15.51
N ASP A 68 -15.52 -26.57 14.29
CA ASP A 68 -15.40 -25.13 14.06
C ASP A 68 -16.63 -24.37 14.64
N PRO A 69 -16.45 -23.13 15.14
CA PRO A 69 -15.20 -22.38 15.26
C PRO A 69 -14.31 -22.88 16.41
N LYS A 70 -12.98 -22.89 16.20
CA LYS A 70 -11.98 -23.36 17.17
C LYS A 70 -10.65 -22.63 17.09
N GLN A 71 -9.72 -22.97 17.98
CA GLN A 71 -8.39 -22.35 18.02
C GLN A 71 -7.44 -22.96 16.99
N TYR A 72 -6.79 -22.08 16.22
CA TYR A 72 -5.76 -22.43 15.24
C TYR A 72 -4.45 -21.71 15.55
N VAL A 73 -3.32 -22.41 15.32
CA VAL A 73 -2.00 -21.79 15.20
C VAL A 73 -1.82 -21.38 13.74
N LEU A 74 -1.82 -20.08 13.49
CA LEU A 74 -1.47 -19.50 12.19
C LEU A 74 -0.01 -19.08 12.23
N THR A 75 0.81 -19.67 11.35
CA THR A 75 2.23 -19.35 11.21
C THR A 75 2.53 -18.91 9.78
N VAL A 76 3.18 -17.76 9.64
CA VAL A 76 3.76 -17.31 8.36
C VAL A 76 5.24 -17.11 8.55
N SER A 77 6.05 -17.63 7.63
CA SER A 77 7.48 -17.43 7.60
C SER A 77 7.95 -17.04 6.19
N ASP A 78 8.98 -16.20 6.14
CA ASP A 78 9.56 -15.71 4.91
C ASP A 78 11.09 -15.67 4.95
N ASN A 79 11.70 -15.54 3.79
CA ASN A 79 13.13 -15.36 3.59
C ASN A 79 13.54 -13.87 3.45
N GLY A 80 12.70 -12.96 3.96
CA GLY A 80 12.90 -11.52 3.84
C GLY A 80 14.05 -10.97 4.67
N PRO A 81 14.16 -9.63 4.79
CA PRO A 81 15.28 -9.00 5.47
C PRO A 81 15.35 -9.24 6.98
N GLY A 82 14.29 -9.77 7.59
CA GLY A 82 14.08 -9.73 9.04
C GLY A 82 13.82 -8.32 9.56
N ILE A 83 13.61 -8.20 10.87
CA ILE A 83 13.46 -6.93 11.59
C ILE A 83 14.55 -6.86 12.67
N ASP A 84 15.23 -5.71 12.77
CA ASP A 84 16.23 -5.46 13.82
C ASP A 84 15.59 -5.73 15.19
N PRO A 85 16.21 -6.56 16.06
CA PRO A 85 15.65 -6.97 17.34
C PRO A 85 15.11 -5.84 18.20
N LYS A 86 15.71 -4.64 18.14
CA LYS A 86 15.26 -3.47 18.91
C LYS A 86 13.87 -2.96 18.50
N TYR A 87 13.45 -3.23 17.26
CA TYR A 87 12.17 -2.79 16.73
C TYR A 87 11.10 -3.89 16.77
N VAL A 88 11.47 -5.16 16.99
CA VAL A 88 10.52 -6.29 16.98
C VAL A 88 9.38 -6.09 18.00
N PRO A 89 9.63 -5.78 19.28
CA PRO A 89 8.55 -5.59 20.23
C PRO A 89 7.58 -4.47 19.85
N LEU A 90 8.10 -3.32 19.41
CA LEU A 90 7.27 -2.18 19.00
C LEU A 90 6.49 -2.47 17.71
N ALA A 91 7.09 -3.19 16.75
CA ALA A 91 6.44 -3.53 15.48
C ALA A 91 5.21 -4.43 15.65
N PHE A 92 5.21 -5.33 16.64
CA PHE A 92 4.16 -6.33 16.82
C PHE A 92 3.29 -6.14 18.06
N GLY A 93 3.72 -5.30 19.01
CA GLY A 93 2.97 -5.00 20.23
C GLY A 93 2.55 -3.53 20.37
N THR A 94 2.57 -2.75 19.29
CA THR A 94 2.07 -1.36 19.26
C THR A 94 1.21 -1.13 18.03
N VAL A 95 -0.04 -0.73 18.24
CA VAL A 95 -0.97 -0.34 17.18
C VAL A 95 -0.55 1.01 16.60
N LEU A 96 -0.62 1.15 15.27
CA LEU A 96 -0.16 2.33 14.51
C LEU A 96 1.36 2.59 14.63
N TYR A 97 2.16 1.54 14.79
CA TYR A 97 3.62 1.60 14.68
C TYR A 97 4.08 0.85 13.43
N GLY A 98 4.90 1.48 12.59
CA GLY A 98 5.37 0.85 11.36
C GLY A 98 6.34 1.70 10.55
N SER A 99 6.97 1.07 9.57
CA SER A 99 7.91 1.69 8.64
C SER A 99 7.25 2.20 7.34
N LYS A 100 5.94 2.00 7.18
CA LYS A 100 5.18 2.21 5.93
C LYS A 100 4.46 3.58 5.83
N PHE A 101 4.82 4.58 6.64
CA PHE A 101 4.14 5.89 6.65
C PHE A 101 4.55 6.84 5.51
N GLY A 102 5.59 6.51 4.72
CA GLY A 102 5.96 7.29 3.54
C GLY A 102 4.97 7.07 2.38
N LEU A 103 4.81 8.09 1.52
CA LEU A 103 4.01 7.95 0.29
C LEU A 103 4.75 7.05 -0.71
N LYS A 104 4.43 5.75 -0.67
CA LYS A 104 5.04 4.70 -1.47
C LYS A 104 4.01 3.61 -1.73
N GLN A 105 4.07 2.96 -2.89
CA GLN A 105 3.26 1.78 -3.15
C GLN A 105 3.65 0.63 -2.22
N SER A 106 2.65 0.08 -1.54
CA SER A 106 2.75 -1.13 -0.71
C SER A 106 1.41 -1.87 -0.68
N ARG A 107 1.43 -3.15 -0.28
CA ARG A 107 0.22 -3.93 -0.02
C ARG A 107 -0.46 -3.44 1.27
N GLY A 108 0.33 -3.26 2.33
CA GLY A 108 -0.13 -2.68 3.60
C GLY A 108 -0.07 -1.14 3.61
N MET A 109 -1.13 -0.46 4.09
CA MET A 109 -1.20 1.01 4.14
C MET A 109 -1.10 1.62 5.55
N PHE A 110 -1.68 0.97 6.57
CA PHE A 110 -1.93 1.63 7.87
C PHE A 110 -1.00 1.21 9.01
N GLY A 111 -0.10 0.24 8.81
CA GLY A 111 0.68 -0.33 9.91
C GLY A 111 -0.20 -0.98 10.99
N LEU A 112 -1.42 -1.40 10.61
CA LEU A 112 -2.43 -1.99 11.51
C LEU A 112 -2.53 -3.51 11.35
N GLY A 113 -2.38 -4.04 10.13
CA GLY A 113 -2.79 -5.40 9.77
C GLY A 113 -2.28 -6.53 10.68
N ALA A 114 -0.97 -6.70 10.76
CA ALA A 114 -0.36 -7.76 11.58
C ALA A 114 -0.69 -7.57 13.07
N THR A 115 -0.63 -6.33 13.58
CA THR A 115 -0.96 -6.02 14.97
C THR A 115 -2.43 -6.31 15.29
N MET A 116 -3.34 -6.11 14.33
CA MET A 116 -4.76 -6.46 14.48
C MET A 116 -4.98 -7.97 14.52
N ALA A 117 -4.24 -8.74 13.72
CA ALA A 117 -4.27 -10.20 13.80
C ALA A 117 -3.76 -10.70 15.16
N ILE A 118 -2.69 -10.10 15.69
CA ILE A 118 -2.16 -10.38 17.03
C ILE A 118 -3.17 -10.02 18.12
N LEU A 119 -3.76 -8.81 18.04
CA LEU A 119 -4.76 -8.34 18.98
C LEU A 119 -5.98 -9.26 18.99
N TYR A 120 -6.51 -9.63 17.82
CA TYR A 120 -7.60 -10.60 17.70
C TYR A 120 -7.25 -11.96 18.31
N GLY A 121 -6.05 -12.49 18.02
CA GLY A 121 -5.57 -13.74 18.60
C GLY A 121 -5.48 -13.70 20.12
N GLN A 122 -4.96 -12.61 20.67
CA GLN A 122 -4.86 -12.40 22.11
C GLN A 122 -6.24 -12.26 22.78
N ILE A 123 -7.18 -11.54 22.17
CA ILE A 123 -8.54 -11.38 22.72
C ILE A 123 -9.28 -12.72 22.75
N THR A 124 -9.15 -13.51 21.69
CA THR A 124 -9.92 -14.75 21.53
C THR A 124 -9.30 -15.94 22.27
N THR A 125 -7.98 -15.95 22.46
CA THR A 125 -7.29 -17.13 23.02
C THR A 125 -6.45 -16.84 24.25
N ASN A 126 -6.23 -15.57 24.59
CA ASN A 126 -5.35 -15.10 25.67
C ASN A 126 -3.91 -15.67 25.59
N LYS A 127 -3.46 -16.01 24.38
CA LYS A 127 -2.12 -16.55 24.13
C LYS A 127 -1.20 -15.50 23.50
N PRO A 128 0.10 -15.51 23.83
CA PRO A 128 1.07 -14.58 23.26
C PRO A 128 1.38 -14.90 21.79
N VAL A 129 1.81 -13.87 21.05
CA VAL A 129 2.41 -14.05 19.72
C VAL A 129 3.87 -14.47 19.87
N THR A 130 4.31 -15.40 19.03
CA THR A 130 5.74 -15.74 18.88
C THR A 130 6.28 -15.11 17.60
N VAL A 131 7.33 -14.30 17.72
CA VAL A 131 8.02 -13.67 16.59
C VAL A 131 9.47 -14.11 16.59
N LYS A 132 9.94 -14.67 15.47
CA LYS A 132 11.33 -15.07 15.24
C LYS A 132 11.89 -14.22 14.12
N SER A 133 12.95 -13.46 14.39
CA SER A 133 13.61 -12.61 13.40
C SER A 133 15.07 -12.98 13.26
N ASN A 134 15.56 -13.09 12.03
CA ASN A 134 16.97 -13.31 11.72
C ASN A 134 17.39 -12.34 10.60
N VAL A 135 18.25 -11.38 10.95
CA VAL A 135 18.66 -10.29 10.05
C VAL A 135 19.98 -10.60 9.35
N ASP A 136 20.91 -11.27 10.02
CA ASP A 136 22.29 -11.50 9.60
C ASP A 136 22.54 -12.88 9.00
N GLY A 137 21.53 -13.76 9.02
CA GLY A 137 21.63 -15.15 8.58
C GLY A 137 22.42 -16.03 9.55
N LYS A 138 22.64 -15.60 10.80
CA LYS A 138 23.43 -16.33 11.79
C LYS A 138 22.67 -16.50 13.10
N THR A 139 22.10 -15.44 13.63
CA THR A 139 21.43 -15.46 14.93
C THR A 139 19.94 -15.13 14.77
N GLN A 140 19.10 -16.07 15.18
CA GLN A 140 17.66 -15.87 15.28
C GLN A 140 17.31 -15.39 16.68
N GLU A 141 16.62 -14.25 16.75
CA GLU A 141 16.03 -13.72 17.97
C GLU A 141 14.54 -14.06 18.02
N GLU A 142 14.14 -14.78 19.07
CA GLU A 142 12.78 -15.25 19.31
C GLU A 142 12.17 -14.46 20.47
N PHE A 143 11.05 -13.79 20.21
CA PHE A 143 10.27 -12.99 21.14
C PHE A 143 8.89 -13.60 21.35
N VAL A 144 8.48 -13.72 22.60
CA VAL A 144 7.10 -14.08 22.99
C VAL A 144 6.47 -12.84 23.62
N LEU A 145 5.45 -12.30 22.97
CA LEU A 145 4.91 -10.96 23.26
C LEU A 145 3.40 -11.00 23.51
N LEU A 146 2.94 -10.15 24.41
CA LEU A 146 1.55 -9.70 24.52
C LEU A 146 1.47 -8.20 24.21
N LEU A 147 0.28 -7.74 23.84
CA LEU A 147 -0.05 -6.34 23.69
C LEU A 147 -0.81 -5.85 24.93
N ASP A 148 -0.29 -4.83 25.62
CA ASP A 148 -1.05 -4.09 26.63
C ASP A 148 -2.09 -3.21 25.93
N ILE A 149 -3.35 -3.64 25.97
CA ILE A 149 -4.45 -3.00 25.25
C ILE A 149 -4.73 -1.60 25.80
N GLN A 150 -4.56 -1.38 27.11
CA GLN A 150 -4.81 -0.07 27.71
C GLN A 150 -3.69 0.91 27.38
N LYS A 151 -2.44 0.47 27.48
CA LYS A 151 -1.27 1.36 27.29
C LYS A 151 -0.78 1.45 25.84
N ASN A 152 -1.28 0.61 24.94
CA ASN A 152 -0.79 0.43 23.56
C ASN A 152 0.73 0.17 23.53
N LYS A 153 1.20 -0.77 24.34
CA LYS A 153 2.63 -1.09 24.49
C LYS A 153 2.89 -2.60 24.49
N PRO A 154 4.05 -3.05 24.00
CA PRO A 154 4.41 -4.46 24.06
C PRO A 154 4.77 -4.89 25.48
N ILE A 155 4.33 -6.10 25.85
CA ILE A 155 4.75 -6.82 27.05
C ILE A 155 5.58 -8.01 26.58
N ILE A 156 6.90 -7.99 26.86
CA ILE A 156 7.80 -9.09 26.51
C ILE A 156 7.73 -10.14 27.62
N GLN A 157 7.21 -11.32 27.31
CA GLN A 157 7.18 -12.45 28.25
C GLN A 157 8.49 -13.23 28.23
N LYS A 158 9.05 -13.45 27.04
CA LYS A 158 10.28 -14.22 26.85
C LYS A 158 11.06 -13.69 25.65
N HIS A 159 12.38 -13.68 25.78
CA HIS A 159 13.31 -13.38 24.70
C HIS A 159 14.45 -14.39 24.72
N THR A 160 14.70 -15.07 23.60
CA THR A 160 15.77 -16.06 23.46
C THR A 160 16.52 -15.87 22.15
N LYS A 161 17.82 -16.18 22.14
CA LYS A 161 18.66 -16.16 20.95
C LYS A 161 19.14 -17.57 20.64
N LYS A 162 19.12 -17.95 19.36
CA LYS A 162 19.55 -19.26 18.86
C LYS A 162 20.32 -19.09 17.55
N ASP A 163 21.28 -19.97 17.31
CA ASP A 163 21.95 -20.02 16.02
C ASP A 163 21.01 -20.60 14.95
N HIS A 164 20.89 -19.89 13.85
CA HIS A 164 20.03 -20.28 12.73
C HIS A 164 20.58 -19.71 11.43
N LEU A 165 20.84 -20.57 10.46
CA LEU A 165 21.53 -20.21 9.21
C LEU A 165 20.63 -19.58 8.14
N LYS A 166 19.35 -19.36 8.43
CA LYS A 166 18.39 -18.77 7.48
C LYS A 166 17.93 -17.40 7.94
N ARG A 167 18.16 -16.41 7.08
CA ARG A 167 17.60 -15.07 7.20
C ARG A 167 16.08 -15.12 7.00
N GLY A 168 15.34 -14.28 7.72
CA GLY A 168 13.91 -14.19 7.54
C GLY A 168 13.16 -13.70 8.77
N LEU A 169 11.84 -13.71 8.66
CA LEU A 169 10.92 -13.47 9.76
C LEU A 169 9.92 -14.62 9.83
N SER A 170 9.55 -15.04 11.04
CA SER A 170 8.44 -15.95 11.28
C SER A 170 7.55 -15.42 12.39
N ILE A 171 6.25 -15.37 12.13
CA ILE A 171 5.23 -14.93 13.08
C ILE A 171 4.27 -16.10 13.29
N SER A 172 4.00 -16.44 14.54
CA SER A 172 3.06 -17.48 14.94
C SER A 172 2.07 -16.91 15.95
N ILE A 173 0.79 -16.90 15.60
CA ILE A 173 -0.31 -16.42 16.43
C ILE A 173 -1.32 -17.53 16.65
N VAL A 174 -1.90 -17.59 17.84
CA VAL A 174 -3.04 -18.47 18.14
C VAL A 174 -4.31 -17.63 18.09
N LEU A 175 -5.28 -18.03 17.29
CA LEU A 175 -6.53 -17.29 17.10
C LEU A 175 -7.72 -18.22 16.94
N GLU A 176 -8.91 -17.74 17.31
CA GLU A 176 -10.17 -18.44 17.02
C GLU A 176 -10.60 -18.21 15.57
N GLY A 177 -10.87 -19.28 14.83
CA GLY A 177 -11.26 -19.24 13.43
C GLY A 177 -12.27 -20.33 13.06
N ASP A 178 -12.88 -20.20 11.88
CA ASP A 178 -13.72 -21.24 11.27
C ASP A 178 -13.11 -21.61 9.91
N TYR A 179 -12.27 -22.64 9.90
CA TYR A 179 -11.57 -23.07 8.68
C TYR A 179 -12.48 -23.82 7.72
N SER A 180 -13.50 -24.52 8.23
CA SER A 180 -14.49 -25.22 7.40
C SER A 180 -15.13 -24.30 6.36
N LYS A 181 -15.44 -23.05 6.75
CA LYS A 181 -15.98 -22.02 5.87
C LYS A 181 -14.91 -21.17 5.18
N ALA A 182 -13.80 -20.87 5.86
CA ALA A 182 -12.78 -19.96 5.32
C ALA A 182 -11.80 -20.65 4.35
N GLY A 183 -11.65 -21.97 4.43
CA GLY A 183 -10.58 -22.72 3.77
C GLY A 183 -10.56 -22.57 2.25
N SER A 184 -11.72 -22.60 1.60
CA SER A 184 -11.82 -22.39 0.14
C SER A 184 -11.30 -21.01 -0.26
N LYS A 185 -11.69 -19.95 0.45
CA LYS A 185 -11.24 -18.58 0.22
C LYS A 185 -9.77 -18.36 0.55
N ILE A 186 -9.23 -19.05 1.55
CA ILE A 186 -7.79 -19.03 1.85
C ILE A 186 -6.99 -19.66 0.72
N ARG A 187 -7.41 -20.84 0.23
CA ARG A 187 -6.76 -21.49 -0.92
C ARG A 187 -6.85 -20.63 -2.19
N GLU A 188 -8.01 -20.04 -2.44
CA GLU A 188 -8.20 -19.10 -3.54
C GLU A 188 -7.26 -17.89 -3.42
N TYR A 189 -7.11 -17.32 -2.21
CA TYR A 189 -6.19 -16.23 -1.95
C TYR A 189 -4.74 -16.60 -2.24
N VAL A 190 -4.27 -17.76 -1.76
CA VAL A 190 -2.91 -18.24 -2.03
C VAL A 190 -2.71 -18.45 -3.54
N TYR A 191 -3.69 -19.08 -4.20
CA TYR A 191 -3.66 -19.34 -5.64
C TYR A 191 -3.55 -18.06 -6.47
N GLN A 192 -4.38 -17.06 -6.17
CA GLN A 192 -4.43 -15.77 -6.88
C GLN A 192 -3.23 -14.88 -6.50
N THR A 193 -2.74 -14.95 -5.26
CA THR A 193 -1.50 -14.26 -4.86
C THR A 193 -0.34 -14.75 -5.72
N HIS A 194 -0.16 -16.07 -5.87
CA HIS A 194 0.89 -16.60 -6.73
C HIS A 194 0.73 -16.20 -8.22
N LEU A 195 -0.50 -15.99 -8.70
CA LEU A 195 -0.76 -15.50 -10.06
C LEU A 195 -0.24 -14.07 -10.26
N ILE A 196 -0.48 -13.17 -9.31
CA ILE A 196 -0.05 -11.76 -9.37
C ILE A 196 1.37 -11.53 -8.82
N THR A 197 1.98 -12.55 -8.22
CA THR A 197 3.40 -12.57 -7.84
C THR A 197 4.08 -13.83 -8.39
N PRO A 198 4.22 -13.98 -9.72
CA PRO A 198 4.78 -15.18 -10.34
C PRO A 198 6.27 -15.39 -10.03
N TYR A 199 6.94 -14.42 -9.41
CA TYR A 199 8.32 -14.50 -8.94
C TYR A 199 8.45 -15.04 -7.51
N ALA A 200 7.34 -15.21 -6.78
CA ALA A 200 7.32 -15.73 -5.43
C ALA A 200 7.05 -17.23 -5.41
N SER A 201 7.74 -17.94 -4.53
CA SER A 201 7.35 -19.28 -4.10
C SER A 201 6.46 -19.18 -2.87
N ILE A 202 5.31 -19.86 -2.87
CA ILE A 202 4.36 -19.87 -1.75
C ILE A 202 3.99 -21.32 -1.44
N LYS A 203 4.33 -21.76 -0.23
CA LYS A 203 3.89 -23.05 0.32
C LYS A 203 2.76 -22.80 1.32
N PHE A 204 1.65 -23.51 1.16
CA PHE A 204 0.50 -23.52 2.04
C PHE A 204 0.29 -24.91 2.62
N ASP A 205 0.31 -25.01 3.95
CA ASP A 205 -0.02 -26.22 4.71
C ASP A 205 -1.27 -25.96 5.58
N GLY A 206 -2.42 -26.46 5.13
CA GLY A 206 -3.69 -26.38 5.84
C GLY A 206 -3.83 -27.38 7.01
N PRO A 207 -4.91 -27.26 7.80
CA PRO A 207 -5.16 -28.13 8.94
C PRO A 207 -5.78 -29.49 8.57
N ARG A 208 -6.34 -29.66 7.36
CA ARG A 208 -6.91 -30.94 6.91
C ARG A 208 -5.83 -31.77 6.23
N LYS A 209 -5.91 -33.09 6.36
CA LYS A 209 -4.97 -34.03 5.72
C LYS A 209 -5.16 -34.17 4.20
N ALA A 210 -6.21 -33.58 3.64
CA ALA A 210 -6.53 -33.71 2.22
C ALA A 210 -5.46 -33.02 1.36
N GLU A 211 -5.12 -33.61 0.21
CA GLU A 211 -4.06 -33.09 -0.66
C GLU A 211 -4.36 -31.67 -1.17
N ASP A 212 -5.63 -31.34 -1.40
CA ASP A 212 -6.06 -29.99 -1.81
C ASP A 212 -5.76 -28.91 -0.74
N ASP A 213 -5.60 -29.32 0.51
CA ASP A 213 -5.26 -28.48 1.66
C ASP A 213 -3.74 -28.28 1.84
N HIS A 214 -2.93 -28.88 0.98
CA HIS A 214 -1.47 -28.72 0.96
C HIS A 214 -1.01 -28.30 -0.44
N GLN A 215 -0.71 -27.01 -0.62
CA GLN A 215 -0.39 -26.45 -1.93
C GLN A 215 1.03 -25.88 -1.95
N SER A 216 1.80 -26.22 -2.98
CA SER A 216 3.14 -25.66 -3.18
C SER A 216 3.21 -25.01 -4.56
N TYR A 217 3.36 -23.69 -4.56
CA TYR A 217 3.51 -22.90 -5.76
C TYR A 217 4.97 -22.44 -5.88
N LEU A 218 5.65 -22.88 -6.93
CA LEU A 218 7.03 -22.47 -7.21
C LEU A 218 7.04 -21.25 -8.13
N LYS A 219 8.00 -20.35 -7.92
CA LYS A 219 8.24 -19.20 -8.81
C LYS A 219 8.31 -19.61 -10.29
N ILE A 220 7.52 -18.94 -11.12
CA ILE A 220 7.44 -19.07 -12.58
C ILE A 220 8.53 -18.22 -13.25
N ILE A 221 8.85 -17.06 -12.68
CA ILE A 221 9.88 -16.16 -13.18
C ILE A 221 10.94 -15.87 -12.11
N ARG A 222 12.15 -15.49 -12.55
CA ARG A 222 13.27 -15.13 -11.65
C ARG A 222 13.64 -13.66 -11.69
N LYS A 223 12.91 -12.86 -12.48
CA LYS A 223 13.09 -11.41 -12.58
C LYS A 223 11.97 -10.74 -11.81
N MET A 224 12.31 -9.84 -10.90
CA MET A 224 11.34 -9.04 -10.17
C MET A 224 11.17 -7.65 -10.78
N PRO A 225 9.99 -7.04 -10.63
CA PRO A 225 9.81 -5.62 -10.90
C PRO A 225 10.70 -4.78 -9.98
N PRO A 226 11.11 -3.57 -10.42
CA PRO A 226 11.90 -2.67 -9.58
C PRO A 226 11.13 -2.32 -8.29
N PRO A 227 11.83 -2.16 -7.15
CA PRO A 227 11.18 -1.83 -5.90
C PRO A 227 10.57 -0.42 -5.95
N PRO A 228 9.37 -0.21 -5.37
CA PRO A 228 8.76 1.11 -5.36
C PRO A 228 9.61 2.10 -4.54
N THR A 229 9.62 3.37 -4.94
CA THR A 229 10.37 4.44 -4.26
C THR A 229 9.43 5.35 -3.47
N ILE A 230 9.97 6.01 -2.45
CA ILE A 230 9.21 7.01 -1.67
C ILE A 230 9.21 8.30 -2.48
N ILE A 231 8.03 8.89 -2.66
CA ILE A 231 7.89 10.19 -3.33
C ILE A 231 7.33 11.26 -2.42
N LYS A 232 7.56 12.50 -2.83
CA LYS A 232 6.90 13.68 -2.28
C LYS A 232 5.44 13.72 -2.75
N PRO A 233 4.52 14.27 -1.96
CA PRO A 233 3.14 14.39 -2.38
C PRO A 233 2.99 15.34 -3.58
N HIS A 234 1.91 15.17 -4.33
CA HIS A 234 1.51 16.08 -5.40
C HIS A 234 0.59 17.19 -4.87
N PRO A 235 0.69 18.44 -5.35
CA PRO A 235 -0.14 19.56 -4.90
C PRO A 235 -1.65 19.27 -4.90
N TYR A 236 -2.16 18.63 -5.97
CA TYR A 236 -3.58 18.32 -6.16
C TYR A 236 -4.18 17.39 -5.09
N GLY A 237 -3.35 16.60 -4.40
CA GLY A 237 -3.79 15.57 -3.44
C GLY A 237 -3.70 15.99 -1.97
N ILE A 238 -3.47 17.26 -1.70
CA ILE A 238 -3.17 17.78 -0.36
C ILE A 238 -4.42 18.39 0.26
N ASP A 239 -4.61 18.13 1.55
CA ASP A 239 -5.56 18.79 2.42
C ASP A 239 -4.85 19.77 3.38
N VAL A 240 -5.65 20.57 4.09
CA VAL A 240 -5.15 21.61 5.02
C VAL A 240 -4.28 21.01 6.14
N GLU A 241 -4.65 19.84 6.66
CA GLU A 241 -3.93 19.19 7.76
C GLU A 241 -2.59 18.62 7.30
N THR A 242 -2.55 17.99 6.12
CA THR A 242 -1.30 17.53 5.50
C THR A 242 -0.39 18.71 5.23
N LEU A 243 -0.93 19.82 4.72
CA LEU A 243 -0.18 21.05 4.55
C LEU A 243 0.37 21.54 5.89
N ARG A 244 -0.45 21.63 6.94
CA ARG A 244 -0.01 22.04 8.30
C ARG A 244 1.13 21.17 8.84
N ARG A 245 1.05 19.84 8.68
CA ARG A 245 2.14 18.92 9.06
C ARG A 245 3.40 19.17 8.25
N MET A 246 3.26 19.34 6.93
CA MET A 246 4.39 19.64 6.05
C MET A 246 5.07 20.95 6.45
N ILE A 247 4.29 21.93 6.90
CA ILE A 247 4.75 23.21 7.44
C ILE A 247 5.48 22.99 8.76
N ALA A 248 4.88 22.30 9.74
CA ALA A 248 5.51 22.01 11.03
C ALA A 248 6.85 21.27 10.86
N ASP A 249 6.93 20.31 9.94
CA ASP A 249 8.17 19.61 9.59
C ASP A 249 9.26 20.51 8.99
N THR A 250 8.88 21.66 8.40
CA THR A 250 9.83 22.65 7.86
C THR A 250 10.30 23.65 8.90
N HIS A 251 9.55 23.80 10.00
CA HIS A 251 9.98 24.62 11.11
C HIS A 251 11.16 23.92 11.77
N TYR A 252 12.21 24.69 12.04
CA TYR A 252 13.30 24.12 12.82
C TYR A 252 12.77 23.94 14.24
N GLN A 253 12.62 22.68 14.67
CA GLN A 253 12.14 22.40 16.03
C GLN A 253 12.99 23.18 17.02
N ILE A 254 12.32 23.94 17.89
CA ILE A 254 12.97 24.59 19.00
C ILE A 254 13.60 23.46 19.82
N PRO A 255 14.93 23.40 19.94
CA PRO A 255 15.59 22.30 20.61
C PRO A 255 15.14 22.28 22.07
N THR A 256 14.75 21.10 22.55
CA THR A 256 14.55 20.89 23.98
C THR A 256 15.86 21.15 24.70
N VAL A 257 15.83 22.00 25.72
CA VAL A 257 17.03 22.40 26.45
C VAL A 257 17.32 21.34 27.51
N ASP A 258 17.76 20.18 27.06
CA ASP A 258 18.18 19.07 27.93
C ASP A 258 19.67 19.18 28.29
N ASN A 259 20.13 18.31 29.18
CA ASN A 259 21.53 18.30 29.61
C ASN A 259 22.52 18.15 28.44
N LYS A 260 22.14 17.45 27.36
CA LYS A 260 22.97 17.30 26.16
C LYS A 260 23.06 18.61 25.39
N MET A 261 21.95 19.31 25.21
CA MET A 261 21.92 20.60 24.54
C MET A 261 22.68 21.67 25.33
N ILE A 262 22.53 21.70 26.66
CA ILE A 262 23.31 22.59 27.55
C ILE A 262 24.81 22.30 27.42
N ALA A 263 25.21 21.03 27.45
CA ALA A 263 26.62 20.64 27.26
C ALA A 263 27.16 21.09 25.89
N LYS A 264 26.34 20.98 24.83
CA LYS A 264 26.68 21.44 23.48
C LYS A 264 26.85 22.96 23.42
N VAL A 265 25.93 23.72 24.01
CA VAL A 265 26.02 25.20 24.09
C VAL A 265 27.29 25.61 24.84
N ARG A 266 27.58 25.00 25.99
CA ARG A 266 28.80 25.26 26.78
C ARG A 266 30.07 24.96 25.96
N LYS A 267 30.09 23.85 25.22
CA LYS A 267 31.22 23.47 24.35
C LYS A 267 31.47 24.48 23.23
N GLU A 268 30.42 24.88 22.49
CA GLU A 268 30.55 25.81 21.36
C GLU A 268 30.91 27.24 21.82
N LEU A 269 30.42 27.67 22.98
CA LEU A 269 30.77 28.97 23.58
C LEU A 269 32.10 28.96 24.34
N GLY A 270 32.74 27.80 24.53
CA GLY A 270 33.99 27.67 25.29
C GLY A 270 33.85 28.03 26.77
N LEU A 271 32.72 27.66 27.39
CA LEU A 271 32.45 27.94 28.80
C LEU A 271 33.10 26.87 29.70
N GLN A 272 33.83 27.31 30.72
CA GLN A 272 34.23 26.44 31.84
C GLN A 272 33.08 26.32 32.86
N LYS A 273 33.09 25.32 33.74
CA LYS A 273 32.00 24.95 34.68
C LYS A 273 31.48 26.07 35.63
N LYS A 274 32.06 27.29 35.63
CA LYS A 274 31.57 28.40 36.47
C LYS A 274 30.31 29.03 35.87
N ASN A 275 29.30 29.27 36.71
CA ASN A 275 28.08 30.00 36.38
C ASN A 275 28.44 31.38 35.81
N LEU A 276 28.25 31.56 34.50
CA LEU A 276 28.26 32.87 33.88
C LEU A 276 26.84 33.40 33.90
N ASP A 277 26.71 34.66 34.32
CA ASP A 277 25.48 35.43 34.20
C ASP A 277 25.03 35.53 32.74
N VAL A 278 23.71 35.70 32.53
CA VAL A 278 23.03 35.76 31.23
C VAL A 278 23.74 36.76 30.30
N LYS A 279 24.13 37.91 30.82
CA LYS A 279 24.85 38.95 30.06
C LYS A 279 26.20 38.47 29.52
N GLY A 280 26.95 37.71 30.32
CA GLY A 280 28.24 37.14 29.92
C GLY A 280 28.11 36.03 28.86
N ILE A 281 27.00 35.30 28.86
CA ILE A 281 26.66 34.30 27.83
C ILE A 281 26.37 35.01 26.50
N LEU A 282 25.55 36.07 26.53
CA LEU A 282 25.15 36.83 25.34
C LEU A 282 26.34 37.52 24.65
N ASP A 283 27.23 38.16 25.41
CA ASP A 283 28.42 38.83 24.87
C ASP A 283 29.37 37.88 24.13
N ARG A 284 29.65 36.71 24.73
CA ARG A 284 30.48 35.67 24.08
C ARG A 284 29.81 35.11 22.84
N ALA A 285 28.48 34.93 22.89
CA ALA A 285 27.71 34.47 21.76
C ALA A 285 27.76 35.44 20.58
N GLN A 286 27.70 36.75 20.81
CA GLN A 286 27.81 37.74 19.72
C GLN A 286 29.16 37.65 19.02
N ARG A 287 30.26 37.57 19.79
CA ARG A 287 31.63 37.47 19.23
C ARG A 287 31.84 36.22 18.37
N ARG A 288 31.19 35.12 18.73
CA ARG A 288 31.32 33.82 18.05
C ARG A 288 30.14 33.45 17.15
N TRP A 289 29.18 34.36 16.93
CA TRP A 289 27.88 34.03 16.35
C TRP A 289 27.96 33.26 15.03
N LYS A 290 28.87 33.65 14.12
CA LYS A 290 29.07 32.99 12.82
C LYS A 290 29.53 31.53 12.93
N ASN A 291 30.23 31.17 13.99
CA ASN A 291 30.78 29.83 14.22
C ASN A 291 29.84 28.92 15.03
N LEU A 292 28.78 29.48 15.61
CA LEU A 292 27.80 28.71 16.37
C LEU A 292 26.88 27.92 15.44
N SER A 293 26.54 26.70 15.84
CA SER A 293 25.53 25.91 15.15
C SER A 293 24.14 26.54 15.31
N ARG A 294 23.28 26.35 14.31
CA ARG A 294 21.89 26.88 14.33
C ARG A 294 21.10 26.53 15.61
N PRO A 295 21.13 25.29 16.15
CA PRO A 295 20.39 24.99 17.38
C PRO A 295 20.96 25.76 18.59
N VAL A 296 22.28 25.99 18.66
CA VAL A 296 22.88 26.80 19.74
C VAL A 296 22.47 28.26 19.62
N ARG A 297 22.41 28.82 18.41
CA ARG A 297 21.92 30.18 18.17
C ARG A 297 20.47 30.37 18.61
N ILE A 298 19.61 29.36 18.43
CA ILE A 298 18.21 29.40 18.86
C ILE A 298 18.11 29.43 20.39
N VAL A 299 18.84 28.55 21.08
CA VAL A 299 18.87 28.54 22.56
C VAL A 299 19.37 29.87 23.11
N ILE A 300 20.42 30.44 22.53
CA ILE A 300 20.95 31.75 22.95
C ILE A 300 19.91 32.86 22.69
N ALA A 301 19.21 32.80 21.57
CA ALA A 301 18.15 33.76 21.28
C ALA A 301 17.00 33.65 22.30
N LEU A 302 16.59 32.44 22.68
CA LEU A 302 15.62 32.22 23.75
C LEU A 302 16.10 32.79 25.09
N ILE A 303 17.36 32.54 25.48
CA ILE A 303 17.99 33.11 26.68
C ILE A 303 17.92 34.65 26.66
N SER A 304 18.16 35.27 25.49
CA SER A 304 18.10 36.73 25.35
C SER A 304 16.72 37.33 25.63
N PHE A 305 15.63 36.62 25.35
CA PHE A 305 14.28 37.14 25.56
C PHE A 305 13.71 36.72 26.92
N LEU A 306 13.96 35.48 27.33
CA LEU A 306 13.49 34.93 28.59
C LEU A 306 14.28 35.45 29.79
N GLN A 307 15.53 35.90 29.59
CA GLN A 307 16.45 36.33 30.65
C GLN A 307 16.65 35.25 31.73
N MET A 308 16.64 33.97 31.32
CA MET A 308 16.76 32.80 32.19
C MET A 308 18.11 32.10 32.03
N GLU A 309 18.64 31.56 33.12
CA GLU A 309 19.82 30.68 33.10
C GLU A 309 19.51 29.28 32.52
N PHE A 310 20.55 28.52 32.16
CA PHE A 310 20.42 27.20 31.52
C PHE A 310 19.56 26.20 32.32
N ASP A 311 19.70 26.16 33.65
CA ASP A 311 18.99 25.21 34.50
C ASP A 311 17.49 25.53 34.56
N SER A 312 17.13 26.81 34.57
CA SER A 312 15.74 27.28 34.50
C SER A 312 15.15 27.05 33.10
N LEU A 313 15.95 27.22 32.05
CA LEU A 313 15.54 26.97 30.65
C LEU A 313 15.23 25.49 30.38
N SER A 314 15.78 24.57 31.17
CA SER A 314 15.46 23.14 31.08
C SER A 314 14.07 22.78 31.62
N LYS A 315 13.47 23.68 32.42
CA LYS A 315 12.16 23.54 33.07
C LYS A 315 11.04 24.28 32.35
N ILE A 316 11.28 24.73 31.12
CA ILE A 316 10.27 25.38 30.31
C ILE A 316 10.04 24.62 29.01
N ARG A 317 8.82 24.71 28.49
CA ARG A 317 8.49 24.30 27.12
C ARG A 317 8.00 25.53 26.38
N ILE A 318 8.66 25.85 25.27
CA ILE A 318 8.14 26.90 24.38
C ILE A 318 6.89 26.35 23.70
N ASP A 319 5.77 27.02 23.91
CA ASP A 319 4.49 26.61 23.34
C ASP A 319 4.25 27.33 22.00
N ASP A 320 4.57 28.63 21.92
CA ASP A 320 4.37 29.41 20.68
C ASP A 320 5.33 30.61 20.57
N ILE A 321 5.67 31.00 19.35
CA ILE A 321 6.41 32.22 19.03
C ILE A 321 5.63 33.01 17.98
N ASP A 322 4.79 33.92 18.43
CA ASP A 322 4.02 34.79 17.55
C ASP A 322 4.90 35.96 17.06
N VAL A 323 5.36 35.86 15.82
CA VAL A 323 6.22 36.88 15.22
C VAL A 323 5.43 38.15 14.86
N ASP A 324 4.15 38.00 14.50
CA ASP A 324 3.28 39.11 14.05
C ASP A 324 2.89 40.00 15.23
N ASN A 325 2.50 39.39 16.35
CA ASN A 325 2.22 40.08 17.61
C ASN A 325 3.46 40.27 18.49
N LYS A 326 4.62 39.78 18.05
CA LYS A 326 5.93 39.88 18.75
C LYS A 326 5.88 39.26 20.15
N LYS A 327 5.17 38.15 20.32
CA LYS A 327 4.99 37.48 21.62
C LYS A 327 5.66 36.11 21.64
N LEU A 328 6.30 35.77 22.75
CA LEU A 328 6.85 34.43 23.02
C LEU A 328 6.07 33.83 24.19
N THR A 329 5.43 32.70 23.94
CA THR A 329 4.60 31.98 24.92
C THR A 329 5.29 30.69 25.33
N PHE A 330 5.40 30.46 26.64
CA PHE A 330 6.03 29.25 27.17
C PHE A 330 5.32 28.75 28.43
N TRP A 331 5.32 27.44 28.59
CA TRP A 331 4.91 26.76 29.80
C TRP A 331 6.09 26.66 30.77
N ASP A 332 5.91 27.13 31.99
CA ASP A 332 6.85 26.93 33.09
C ASP A 332 6.43 25.71 33.92
N PHE A 333 7.23 24.64 33.91
CA PHE A 333 6.93 23.44 34.70
C PHE A 333 7.15 23.64 36.21
N GLY A 334 7.95 24.62 36.62
CA GLY A 334 8.20 24.93 38.03
C GLY A 334 6.97 25.55 38.70
N GLU A 335 6.32 26.47 37.99
CA GLU A 335 5.14 27.19 38.49
C GLU A 335 3.82 26.66 37.91
N SER A 336 3.87 25.75 36.93
CA SER A 336 2.70 25.19 36.23
C SER A 336 1.78 26.25 35.60
N ILE A 337 2.37 27.31 35.04
CA ILE A 337 1.64 28.40 34.36
C ILE A 337 2.21 28.68 32.97
N THR A 338 1.35 29.19 32.09
CA THR A 338 1.76 29.75 30.80
C THR A 338 2.12 31.22 30.96
N ARG A 339 3.31 31.61 30.51
CA ARG A 339 3.76 33.00 30.48
C ARG A 339 3.93 33.47 29.04
N THR A 340 3.60 34.73 28.80
CA THR A 340 3.79 35.38 27.49
C THR A 340 4.67 36.61 27.68
N ILE A 341 5.73 36.74 26.90
CA ILE A 341 6.63 37.90 26.92
C ILE A 341 6.65 38.60 25.57
N GLU A 342 6.87 39.91 25.58
CA GLU A 342 7.06 40.68 24.34
C GLU A 342 8.52 40.63 23.88
N MET A 343 8.72 40.29 22.61
CA MET A 343 10.01 40.23 21.96
C MET A 343 10.33 41.58 21.31
N ASN A 344 11.47 42.18 21.69
CA ASN A 344 11.96 43.41 21.06
C ASN A 344 12.48 43.12 19.62
N PRO A 345 11.87 43.70 18.56
CA PRO A 345 12.28 43.46 17.16
C PRO A 345 13.66 44.00 16.80
N SER A 346 14.14 45.01 17.52
CA SER A 346 15.46 45.62 17.32
C SER A 346 16.60 44.79 17.90
N SER A 347 16.27 43.73 18.68
CA SER A 347 17.27 42.82 19.23
C SER A 347 17.98 42.04 18.12
N PHE A 348 19.30 41.92 18.23
CA PHE A 348 20.12 41.11 17.32
C PHE A 348 19.60 39.67 17.18
N TYR A 349 19.03 39.13 18.25
CA TYR A 349 18.55 37.75 18.34
C TYR A 349 17.15 37.54 17.76
N TYR A 350 16.36 38.60 17.57
CA TYR A 350 14.98 38.52 17.06
C TYR A 350 14.93 37.84 15.69
N LYS A 351 15.82 38.24 14.77
CA LYS A 351 15.91 37.64 13.42
C LYS A 351 16.15 36.13 13.47
N GLN A 352 16.83 35.61 14.49
CA GLN A 352 17.10 34.17 14.60
C GLN A 352 15.87 33.37 15.03
N LEU A 353 15.04 33.91 15.94
CA LEU A 353 13.77 33.29 16.32
C LEU A 353 12.72 33.47 15.23
N ALA A 354 12.59 34.68 14.68
CA ALA A 354 11.67 34.96 13.59
C ALA A 354 11.91 34.06 12.38
N ASN A 355 13.16 33.88 11.92
CA ASN A 355 13.47 32.99 10.80
C ASN A 355 13.30 31.49 11.13
N THR A 356 13.34 31.12 12.41
CA THR A 356 13.10 29.75 12.86
C THR A 356 11.61 29.39 12.74
N VAL A 357 10.75 30.36 13.07
CA VAL A 357 9.29 30.19 13.15
C VAL A 357 8.59 30.59 11.85
N GLN A 358 9.10 31.55 11.08
CA GLN A 358 8.50 31.90 9.80
C GLN A 358 8.76 30.84 8.71
N GLY A 359 9.77 29.98 8.90
CA GLY A 359 10.05 28.87 7.99
C GLY A 359 10.50 29.32 6.60
N GLU A 360 10.20 28.52 5.58
CA GLU A 360 10.58 28.79 4.18
C GLU A 360 9.62 29.78 3.49
N THR A 361 10.05 30.36 2.38
CA THR A 361 9.15 31.14 1.50
C THR A 361 8.18 30.21 0.78
N LEU A 362 7.03 30.74 0.36
CA LEU A 362 6.00 29.98 -0.36
C LEU A 362 6.59 29.24 -1.56
N THR A 363 7.35 29.93 -2.39
CA THR A 363 7.96 29.34 -3.59
C THR A 363 8.98 28.25 -3.29
N SER A 364 9.82 28.46 -2.26
CA SER A 364 10.85 27.49 -1.87
C SER A 364 10.22 26.21 -1.32
N PHE A 365 9.21 26.36 -0.47
CA PHE A 365 8.47 25.23 0.07
C PHE A 365 7.75 24.45 -1.02
N LEU A 366 7.05 25.14 -1.93
CA LEU A 366 6.34 24.49 -3.02
C LEU A 366 7.30 23.64 -3.86
N ALA A 367 8.45 24.20 -4.22
CA ALA A 367 9.46 23.50 -5.03
C ALA A 367 10.17 22.36 -4.27
N LYS A 368 10.39 22.51 -2.96
CA LYS A 368 11.10 21.49 -2.16
C LYS A 368 10.20 20.36 -1.71
N ARG A 369 8.94 20.62 -1.40
CA ARG A 369 8.07 19.70 -0.67
C ARG A 369 7.05 18.99 -1.56
N PHE A 370 6.75 19.53 -2.73
CA PHE A 370 5.91 18.85 -3.72
C PHE A 370 6.72 18.24 -4.85
N GLN A 371 6.21 17.13 -5.38
CA GLN A 371 6.76 16.57 -6.62
C GLN A 371 6.36 17.41 -7.82
N ARG A 372 7.22 17.44 -8.85
CA ARG A 372 6.92 18.06 -10.16
C ARG A 372 6.59 19.57 -10.10
N VAL A 373 6.99 20.26 -9.02
CA VAL A 373 6.89 21.72 -8.89
C VAL A 373 8.29 22.33 -8.93
N GLY A 374 8.59 23.08 -10.00
CA GLY A 374 9.80 23.89 -10.09
C GLY A 374 9.57 25.31 -9.55
N LEU A 375 10.64 26.09 -9.39
CA LEU A 375 10.54 27.50 -8.96
C LEU A 375 9.65 28.32 -9.90
N THR A 376 9.77 28.12 -11.22
CA THR A 376 8.94 28.81 -12.22
C THR A 376 7.45 28.48 -12.04
N THR A 377 7.11 27.20 -11.85
CA THR A 377 5.73 26.78 -11.60
C THR A 377 5.22 27.33 -10.28
N ALA A 378 6.07 27.36 -9.25
CA ALA A 378 5.70 27.91 -7.94
C ALA A 378 5.42 29.43 -8.00
N ILE A 379 6.15 30.19 -8.83
CA ILE A 379 5.89 31.61 -9.06
C ILE A 379 4.54 31.80 -9.76
N LYS A 380 4.31 31.08 -10.86
CA LYS A 380 3.02 31.10 -11.59
C LYS A 380 1.83 30.73 -10.68
N PHE A 381 2.03 29.74 -9.82
CA PHE A 381 1.04 29.35 -8.82
C PHE A 381 0.79 30.48 -7.80
N ALA A 382 1.84 31.13 -7.29
CA ALA A 382 1.71 32.22 -6.33
C ALA A 382 0.91 33.40 -6.92
N GLU A 383 1.17 33.74 -8.19
CA GLU A 383 0.40 34.72 -8.96
C GLU A 383 -1.09 34.31 -9.08
N PHE A 384 -1.36 33.06 -9.46
CA PHE A 384 -2.73 32.52 -9.55
C PHE A 384 -3.47 32.58 -8.21
N ALA A 385 -2.82 32.17 -7.12
CA ALA A 385 -3.38 32.16 -5.76
C ALA A 385 -3.51 33.56 -5.15
N LYS A 386 -2.99 34.61 -5.82
CA LYS A 386 -2.88 35.99 -5.32
C LYS A 386 -2.12 36.03 -3.98
N LEU A 387 -1.03 35.27 -3.89
CA LEU A 387 -0.13 35.21 -2.73
C LEU A 387 1.24 35.74 -3.12
N LYS A 388 1.90 36.48 -2.21
CA LYS A 388 3.25 36.99 -2.46
C LYS A 388 4.25 35.81 -2.47
N PRO A 389 5.11 35.67 -3.49
CA PRO A 389 6.10 34.59 -3.56
C PRO A 389 7.05 34.51 -2.35
N GLU A 390 7.35 35.67 -1.75
CA GLU A 390 8.24 35.81 -0.60
C GLU A 390 7.51 35.63 0.74
N LYS A 391 6.17 35.50 0.74
CA LYS A 391 5.40 35.26 1.96
C LYS A 391 5.93 33.99 2.61
N ARG A 392 6.22 34.09 3.89
CA ARG A 392 6.73 32.99 4.71
C ARG A 392 5.57 32.09 5.11
N ILE A 393 5.80 30.80 5.08
CA ILE A 393 4.73 29.82 5.25
C ILE A 393 4.31 29.66 6.72
N GLY A 394 5.24 29.86 7.66
CA GLY A 394 4.91 29.84 9.09
C GLY A 394 4.01 30.98 9.54
N SER A 395 3.88 32.04 8.75
CA SER A 395 3.00 33.19 9.03
C SER A 395 1.67 33.11 8.27
N LEU A 396 1.26 31.93 7.78
CA LEU A 396 -0.04 31.75 7.14
C LEU A 396 -1.11 31.51 8.21
N THR A 397 -2.18 32.29 8.15
CA THR A 397 -3.36 32.09 8.98
C THR A 397 -4.13 30.83 8.56
N ASN A 398 -5.07 30.35 9.38
CA ASN A 398 -5.93 29.22 9.00
C ASN A 398 -6.73 29.49 7.71
N GLU A 399 -7.19 30.73 7.52
CA GLU A 399 -7.89 31.15 6.29
C GLU A 399 -6.96 31.14 5.08
N ASP A 400 -5.73 31.63 5.25
CA ASP A 400 -4.71 31.57 4.21
C ASP A 400 -4.40 30.11 3.79
N LEU A 401 -4.36 29.19 4.76
CA LEU A 401 -4.11 27.77 4.49
C LEU A 401 -5.25 27.12 3.70
N VAL A 402 -6.50 27.41 4.05
CA VAL A 402 -7.66 26.93 3.28
C VAL A 402 -7.61 27.44 1.85
N LYS A 403 -7.38 28.75 1.67
CA LYS A 403 -7.26 29.37 0.35
C LYS A 403 -6.10 28.78 -0.46
N LEU A 404 -4.96 28.53 0.19
CA LEU A 404 -3.79 27.92 -0.42
C LEU A 404 -4.11 26.50 -0.89
N THR A 405 -4.73 25.66 -0.06
CA THR A 405 -5.14 24.30 -0.40
C THR A 405 -6.13 24.26 -1.56
N ASP A 406 -7.18 25.10 -1.53
CA ASP A 406 -8.15 25.19 -2.62
C ASP A 406 -7.49 25.61 -3.94
N SER A 407 -6.53 26.53 -3.87
CA SER A 407 -5.77 26.97 -5.03
C SER A 407 -4.88 25.86 -5.58
N LEU A 408 -4.25 25.05 -4.72
CA LEU A 408 -3.42 23.91 -5.12
C LEU A 408 -4.22 22.84 -5.90
N GLN A 409 -5.50 22.68 -5.59
CA GLN A 409 -6.39 21.74 -6.28
C GLN A 409 -6.94 22.30 -7.60
N LYS A 410 -7.12 23.62 -7.73
CA LYS A 410 -7.70 24.24 -8.93
C LYS A 410 -6.68 24.61 -10.00
N PHE A 411 -5.39 24.67 -9.65
CA PHE A 411 -4.34 25.05 -10.59
C PHE A 411 -4.03 23.91 -11.58
N ASP A 412 -4.21 24.19 -12.87
CA ASP A 412 -4.15 23.23 -13.97
C ASP A 412 -2.76 23.09 -14.60
N GLN A 413 -1.82 24.00 -14.32
CA GLN A 413 -0.46 23.96 -14.89
C GLN A 413 0.50 23.09 -14.08
N PHE A 414 0.02 22.33 -13.08
CA PHE A 414 0.84 21.29 -12.46
C PHE A 414 1.02 20.12 -13.43
N LEU A 415 2.26 19.66 -13.56
CA LEU A 415 2.56 18.45 -14.31
C LEU A 415 2.00 17.23 -13.57
N SER A 416 1.56 16.22 -14.32
CA SER A 416 1.10 14.96 -13.74
C SER A 416 2.13 14.35 -12.76
N PRO A 417 1.69 13.70 -11.68
CA PRO A 417 2.54 12.99 -10.73
C PRO A 417 3.54 12.05 -11.39
N ASP A 418 4.71 11.87 -10.77
CA ASP A 418 5.76 11.00 -11.30
C ASP A 418 5.40 9.51 -11.13
N PRO A 419 5.26 8.74 -12.23
CA PRO A 419 4.92 7.33 -12.12
C PRO A 419 6.10 6.43 -11.78
N GLY A 420 7.34 6.94 -11.82
CA GLY A 420 8.55 6.18 -11.48
C GLY A 420 8.59 5.65 -10.04
N CYS A 421 7.67 6.10 -9.19
CA CYS A 421 7.50 5.58 -7.83
C CYS A 421 6.75 4.25 -7.75
N LEU A 422 6.00 3.93 -8.80
CA LEU A 422 5.20 2.73 -8.89
C LEU A 422 6.05 1.56 -9.40
N ALA A 423 5.72 0.39 -8.87
CA ALA A 423 6.22 -0.90 -9.28
C ALA A 423 5.03 -1.70 -9.85
N PRO A 424 4.63 -1.46 -11.12
CA PRO A 424 3.71 -2.36 -11.81
C PRO A 424 4.31 -3.78 -11.93
N LEU A 425 3.48 -4.77 -12.25
CA LEU A 425 3.95 -6.14 -12.40
C LEU A 425 4.67 -6.34 -13.75
N GLY A 426 4.15 -5.71 -14.80
CA GLY A 426 4.57 -5.83 -16.19
C GLY A 426 3.68 -6.77 -16.99
N GLU A 427 3.58 -6.51 -18.31
CA GLU A 427 2.82 -7.35 -19.25
C GLU A 427 3.34 -8.79 -19.31
N GLU A 428 4.67 -8.96 -19.35
CA GLU A 428 5.28 -10.28 -19.48
C GLU A 428 5.07 -11.16 -18.23
N PRO A 429 5.37 -10.70 -16.99
CA PRO A 429 5.10 -11.49 -15.78
C PRO A 429 3.62 -11.89 -15.64
N LEU A 430 2.69 -10.95 -15.84
CA LEU A 430 1.26 -11.23 -15.77
C LEU A 430 0.83 -12.24 -16.84
N GLY A 431 1.30 -12.06 -18.08
CA GLY A 431 1.04 -12.99 -19.18
C GLY A 431 1.56 -14.39 -18.91
N ARG A 432 2.79 -14.54 -18.37
CA ARG A 432 3.35 -15.84 -17.98
C ARG A 432 2.56 -16.50 -16.85
N GLY A 433 2.09 -15.72 -15.88
CA GLY A 433 1.22 -16.20 -14.80
C GLY A 433 -0.08 -16.78 -15.35
N ILE A 434 -0.76 -16.05 -16.24
CA ILE A 434 -2.00 -16.47 -16.91
C ILE A 434 -1.76 -17.75 -17.74
N MET A 435 -0.72 -17.75 -18.59
CA MET A 435 -0.41 -18.90 -19.47
C MET A 435 -0.13 -20.17 -18.66
N LYS A 436 0.68 -20.08 -17.60
CA LYS A 436 1.06 -21.24 -16.79
C LYS A 436 -0.11 -21.84 -16.03
N LYS A 437 -1.07 -21.00 -15.61
CA LYS A 437 -2.18 -21.39 -14.75
C LYS A 437 -3.39 -21.91 -15.54
N PHE A 438 -3.75 -21.24 -16.64
CA PHE A 438 -4.98 -21.53 -17.37
C PHE A 438 -4.75 -22.29 -18.68
N ASN A 439 -3.52 -22.32 -19.21
CA ASN A 439 -3.20 -22.85 -20.54
C ASN A 439 -4.22 -22.43 -21.62
N PRO A 440 -4.50 -21.13 -21.77
CA PRO A 440 -5.58 -20.65 -22.63
C PRO A 440 -5.22 -20.78 -24.12
N GLU A 441 -6.24 -20.91 -24.97
CA GLU A 441 -6.09 -20.85 -26.43
C GLU A 441 -5.66 -19.46 -26.91
N PHE A 442 -6.10 -18.43 -26.18
CA PHE A 442 -5.76 -17.04 -26.45
C PHE A 442 -5.53 -16.30 -25.13
N ALA A 443 -4.43 -15.55 -25.05
CA ALA A 443 -4.17 -14.62 -23.97
C ALA A 443 -3.59 -13.31 -24.51
N ALA A 444 -4.02 -12.19 -23.94
CA ALA A 444 -3.43 -10.88 -24.21
C ALA A 444 -3.39 -10.05 -22.93
N VAL A 445 -2.30 -9.32 -22.71
CA VAL A 445 -2.10 -8.42 -21.58
C VAL A 445 -1.71 -7.04 -22.09
N ILE A 446 -2.09 -6.00 -21.36
CA ILE A 446 -1.67 -4.62 -21.58
C ILE A 446 -1.35 -3.92 -20.25
N GLN A 447 -0.25 -3.20 -20.22
CA GLN A 447 0.05 -2.20 -19.20
C GLN A 447 -0.21 -0.81 -19.80
N ARG A 448 -1.12 -0.05 -19.20
CA ARG A 448 -1.43 1.31 -19.63
C ARG A 448 -0.31 2.28 -19.24
N GLY A 449 -0.29 3.43 -19.91
CA GLY A 449 0.48 4.58 -19.44
C GLY A 449 0.01 5.01 -18.05
N ALA A 450 0.89 5.61 -17.28
CA ALA A 450 0.52 6.09 -15.96
C ALA A 450 -0.46 7.27 -16.06
N SER A 451 -1.41 7.29 -15.15
CA SER A 451 -2.41 8.34 -14.98
C SER A 451 -2.41 8.80 -13.52
N ALA A 452 -3.23 9.78 -13.17
CA ALA A 452 -3.35 10.24 -11.80
C ALA A 452 -4.80 10.51 -11.42
N TYR A 453 -5.13 10.29 -10.16
CA TYR A 453 -6.41 10.66 -9.57
C TYR A 453 -6.13 11.33 -8.22
N SER A 454 -6.78 12.46 -7.92
CA SER A 454 -6.58 13.18 -6.64
C SER A 454 -5.10 13.37 -6.24
N GLY A 455 -4.19 13.59 -7.20
CA GLY A 455 -2.75 13.75 -6.95
C GLY A 455 -1.96 12.46 -6.70
N PHE A 456 -2.57 11.28 -6.77
CA PHE A 456 -1.90 9.99 -6.66
C PHE A 456 -1.67 9.37 -8.04
N PRO A 457 -0.43 9.03 -8.42
CA PRO A 457 -0.16 8.31 -9.66
C PRO A 457 -0.72 6.88 -9.56
N PHE A 458 -1.29 6.40 -10.65
CA PHE A 458 -1.71 5.02 -10.80
C PHE A 458 -1.41 4.45 -12.20
N ILE A 459 -1.24 3.14 -12.26
CA ILE A 459 -1.08 2.36 -13.50
C ILE A 459 -2.11 1.24 -13.49
N ILE A 460 -2.70 0.98 -14.64
CA ILE A 460 -3.63 -0.13 -14.85
C ILE A 460 -2.96 -1.17 -15.73
N GLU A 461 -3.03 -2.41 -15.28
CA GLU A 461 -2.65 -3.59 -16.05
C GLU A 461 -3.90 -4.46 -16.21
N MET A 462 -4.19 -4.87 -17.44
CA MET A 462 -5.31 -5.77 -17.71
C MET A 462 -4.87 -6.95 -18.55
N GLY A 463 -5.48 -8.10 -18.31
CA GLY A 463 -5.33 -9.31 -19.08
C GLY A 463 -6.68 -9.89 -19.49
N ILE A 464 -6.71 -10.56 -20.63
CA ILE A 464 -7.85 -11.35 -21.09
C ILE A 464 -7.33 -12.72 -21.51
N ALA A 465 -8.02 -13.79 -21.12
CA ALA A 465 -7.69 -15.15 -21.48
C ALA A 465 -8.94 -15.92 -21.90
N TYR A 466 -8.85 -16.73 -22.94
CA TYR A 466 -9.97 -17.47 -23.50
C TYR A 466 -9.60 -18.94 -23.77
N GLY A 467 -10.51 -19.85 -23.42
CA GLY A 467 -10.35 -21.30 -23.59
C GLY A 467 -9.44 -21.95 -22.54
N GLY A 468 -8.99 -23.17 -22.82
CA GLY A 468 -8.14 -23.94 -21.90
C GLY A 468 -8.89 -24.39 -20.64
N ASN A 469 -8.28 -24.19 -19.47
CA ASN A 469 -8.83 -24.60 -18.16
C ASN A 469 -9.78 -23.57 -17.54
N ILE A 470 -10.32 -22.63 -18.33
CA ILE A 470 -11.25 -21.59 -17.85
C ILE A 470 -12.67 -22.15 -17.90
N HIS A 471 -13.46 -21.97 -16.84
CA HIS A 471 -14.81 -22.53 -16.79
C HIS A 471 -15.75 -21.80 -17.76
N SER A 472 -16.64 -22.54 -18.41
CA SER A 472 -17.62 -22.00 -19.36
C SER A 472 -18.94 -21.61 -18.66
N SER A 473 -18.88 -21.06 -17.45
CA SER A 473 -20.06 -20.68 -16.65
C SER A 473 -20.33 -19.17 -16.62
N GLY A 474 -19.63 -18.42 -17.49
CA GLY A 474 -19.65 -16.97 -17.51
C GLY A 474 -18.24 -16.38 -17.52
N ILE A 475 -18.17 -15.05 -17.43
CA ILE A 475 -16.89 -14.34 -17.42
C ILE A 475 -16.29 -14.38 -16.01
N GLU A 476 -15.15 -15.05 -15.84
CA GLU A 476 -14.40 -15.06 -14.60
C GLU A 476 -13.60 -13.76 -14.46
N ILE A 477 -13.68 -13.07 -13.31
CA ILE A 477 -13.02 -11.77 -13.10
C ILE A 477 -12.06 -11.85 -11.92
N TYR A 478 -10.78 -11.70 -12.20
CA TYR A 478 -9.70 -11.67 -11.22
C TYR A 478 -9.26 -10.23 -10.95
N ARG A 479 -9.56 -9.74 -9.74
CA ARG A 479 -9.29 -8.36 -9.33
C ARG A 479 -8.06 -8.28 -8.45
N PHE A 480 -7.15 -7.38 -8.78
CA PHE A 480 -5.93 -7.12 -8.03
C PHE A 480 -5.74 -5.63 -7.77
N ALA A 481 -5.30 -5.28 -6.56
CA ALA A 481 -4.85 -3.94 -6.22
C ALA A 481 -3.50 -4.00 -5.50
N ASN A 482 -2.50 -3.28 -5.98
CA ASN A 482 -1.13 -3.31 -5.45
C ASN A 482 -0.59 -4.74 -5.23
N ARG A 483 -0.87 -5.67 -6.16
CA ARG A 483 -0.53 -7.11 -6.08
C ARG A 483 -1.21 -7.87 -4.93
N ILE A 484 -2.39 -7.42 -4.50
CA ILE A 484 -3.27 -8.11 -3.57
C ILE A 484 -4.50 -8.59 -4.34
N PRO A 485 -4.89 -9.87 -4.27
CA PRO A 485 -6.16 -10.34 -4.81
C PRO A 485 -7.35 -9.86 -3.96
N LEU A 486 -8.40 -9.40 -4.63
CA LEU A 486 -9.63 -8.89 -4.01
C LEU A 486 -10.73 -9.96 -4.15
N LEU A 487 -11.10 -10.65 -3.07
CA LEU A 487 -11.97 -11.83 -3.13
C LEU A 487 -13.39 -11.63 -2.58
N TYR A 488 -13.62 -10.57 -1.81
CA TYR A 488 -14.93 -10.23 -1.26
C TYR A 488 -15.51 -8.97 -1.92
N ASP A 489 -16.78 -8.70 -1.63
CA ASP A 489 -17.51 -7.48 -1.96
C ASP A 489 -17.47 -7.07 -3.46
N GLU A 490 -17.41 -8.06 -4.36
CA GLU A 490 -17.28 -7.89 -5.81
C GLU A 490 -18.35 -6.97 -6.42
N GLY A 491 -19.61 -7.12 -6.00
CA GLY A 491 -20.75 -6.43 -6.63
C GLY A 491 -20.69 -4.90 -6.62
N SER A 492 -19.79 -4.31 -5.82
CA SER A 492 -19.63 -2.85 -5.73
C SER A 492 -18.27 -2.36 -6.25
N ASP A 493 -17.46 -3.23 -6.85
CA ASP A 493 -16.14 -2.87 -7.37
C ASP A 493 -16.21 -2.20 -8.76
N VAL A 494 -15.38 -1.18 -8.97
CA VAL A 494 -15.29 -0.44 -10.25
C VAL A 494 -14.93 -1.35 -11.43
N VAL A 495 -14.15 -2.41 -11.23
CA VAL A 495 -13.79 -3.37 -12.29
C VAL A 495 -15.02 -4.14 -12.74
N ILE A 496 -15.84 -4.63 -11.80
CA ILE A 496 -17.07 -5.37 -12.11
C ILE A 496 -18.05 -4.47 -12.87
N LYS A 497 -18.20 -3.21 -12.45
CA LYS A 497 -18.98 -2.21 -13.17
C LYS A 497 -18.52 -2.07 -14.63
N VAL A 498 -17.22 -1.86 -14.86
CA VAL A 498 -16.66 -1.68 -16.21
C VAL A 498 -16.82 -2.92 -17.09
N VAL A 499 -16.67 -4.12 -16.52
CA VAL A 499 -16.84 -5.40 -17.24
C VAL A 499 -18.30 -5.65 -17.61
N ASN A 500 -19.23 -5.34 -16.72
CA ASN A 500 -20.67 -5.52 -16.95
C ASN A 500 -21.25 -4.50 -17.93
N GLU A 501 -20.74 -3.27 -17.94
CA GLU A 501 -21.13 -2.23 -18.91
C GLU A 501 -20.58 -2.48 -20.33
N MET A 502 -19.68 -3.45 -20.51
CA MET A 502 -19.10 -3.75 -21.81
C MET A 502 -20.07 -4.54 -22.71
N ASP A 503 -20.24 -4.06 -23.94
CA ASP A 503 -20.99 -4.76 -24.99
C ASP A 503 -20.18 -5.93 -25.58
N TRP A 504 -20.16 -7.06 -24.89
CA TRP A 504 -19.47 -8.30 -25.29
C TRP A 504 -19.89 -8.85 -26.67
N PRO A 505 -21.17 -8.83 -27.07
CA PRO A 505 -21.60 -9.22 -28.42
C PRO A 505 -20.88 -8.47 -29.54
N ARG A 506 -20.55 -7.19 -29.35
CA ARG A 506 -19.76 -6.40 -30.32
C ARG A 506 -18.39 -7.01 -30.60
N TYR A 507 -17.82 -7.69 -29.62
CA TYR A 507 -16.52 -8.37 -29.70
C TYR A 507 -16.63 -9.86 -30.02
N LYS A 508 -17.79 -10.30 -30.54
CA LYS A 508 -18.06 -11.70 -30.94
C LYS A 508 -18.04 -12.70 -29.77
N VAL A 509 -18.27 -12.21 -28.55
CA VAL A 509 -18.43 -13.03 -27.35
C VAL A 509 -19.94 -13.14 -27.07
N LYS A 510 -20.49 -14.36 -27.09
CA LYS A 510 -21.93 -14.61 -26.93
C LYS A 510 -22.16 -15.85 -26.05
N GLY A 511 -23.13 -15.75 -25.14
CA GLY A 511 -23.49 -16.85 -24.23
C GLY A 511 -22.40 -17.11 -23.18
N ASP A 512 -22.45 -18.31 -22.60
CA ASP A 512 -21.48 -18.73 -21.60
C ASP A 512 -20.18 -19.16 -22.29
N VAL A 513 -19.16 -18.33 -22.12
CA VAL A 513 -17.85 -18.49 -22.74
C VAL A 513 -16.78 -18.78 -21.69
N PRO A 514 -15.76 -19.59 -22.00
CA PRO A 514 -14.59 -19.77 -21.15
C PRO A 514 -13.69 -18.54 -21.23
N LEU A 515 -14.11 -17.43 -20.61
CA LEU A 515 -13.43 -16.14 -20.66
C LEU A 515 -13.03 -15.69 -19.25
N ALA A 516 -11.74 -15.38 -19.06
CA ALA A 516 -11.22 -14.80 -17.83
C ALA A 516 -10.65 -13.40 -18.10
N ILE A 517 -10.97 -12.47 -17.20
CA ILE A 517 -10.47 -11.09 -17.21
C ILE A 517 -9.64 -10.87 -15.95
N PHE A 518 -8.46 -10.29 -16.12
CA PHE A 518 -7.54 -9.97 -15.03
C PHE A 518 -7.38 -8.46 -14.99
N SER A 519 -7.59 -7.84 -13.84
CA SER A 519 -7.37 -6.40 -13.64
C SER A 519 -6.41 -6.18 -12.49
N HIS A 520 -5.41 -5.34 -12.69
CA HIS A 520 -4.49 -4.94 -11.64
C HIS A 520 -4.37 -3.41 -11.61
N ILE A 521 -4.72 -2.82 -10.46
CA ILE A 521 -4.61 -1.39 -10.20
C ILE A 521 -3.42 -1.17 -9.27
N CYS A 522 -2.44 -0.42 -9.75
CA CYS A 522 -1.19 -0.12 -9.05
C CYS A 522 -1.15 1.37 -8.71
N SER A 523 -1.01 1.74 -7.44
CA SER A 523 -0.98 3.14 -6.99
C SER A 523 -0.28 3.30 -5.64
N THR A 524 0.23 4.51 -5.35
CA THR A 524 0.70 4.85 -3.99
C THR A 524 -0.43 4.82 -2.96
N ARG A 525 -1.66 5.06 -3.40
CA ARG A 525 -2.87 4.98 -2.58
C ARG A 525 -3.96 4.35 -3.44
N ILE A 526 -4.57 3.27 -3.00
CA ILE A 526 -5.75 2.69 -3.66
C ILE A 526 -6.99 3.26 -2.96
N PRO A 527 -8.01 3.75 -3.69
CA PRO A 527 -9.20 4.30 -3.08
C PRO A 527 -10.15 3.14 -2.70
N TYR A 528 -9.83 2.39 -1.65
CA TYR A 528 -10.72 1.33 -1.16
C TYR A 528 -12.00 1.92 -0.57
N LYS A 529 -13.16 1.25 -0.74
CA LYS A 529 -14.41 1.69 -0.07
C LYS A 529 -14.44 1.31 1.41
N THR A 530 -13.76 0.23 1.79
CA THR A 530 -13.70 -0.28 3.16
C THR A 530 -12.26 -0.39 3.66
N VAL A 531 -12.08 -0.35 4.98
CA VAL A 531 -10.76 -0.57 5.62
C VAL A 531 -10.23 -1.98 5.36
N GLY A 532 -11.14 -2.94 5.14
CA GLY A 532 -10.82 -4.32 4.79
C GLY A 532 -10.23 -4.51 3.39
N LYS A 533 -10.13 -3.46 2.56
CA LYS A 533 -9.48 -3.48 1.23
C LYS A 533 -10.05 -4.51 0.23
N GLU A 534 -11.36 -4.74 0.22
CA GLU A 534 -11.96 -5.79 -0.64
C GLU A 534 -12.46 -5.28 -2.00
N ASN A 535 -12.66 -3.97 -2.14
CA ASN A 535 -13.17 -3.36 -3.36
C ASN A 535 -12.64 -1.95 -3.57
N VAL A 536 -12.50 -1.58 -4.84
CA VAL A 536 -12.01 -0.27 -5.26
C VAL A 536 -13.20 0.66 -5.54
N ALA A 537 -13.11 1.88 -5.00
CA ALA A 537 -14.11 2.92 -5.19
C ALA A 537 -14.16 3.41 -6.63
N ASP A 538 -15.34 3.87 -7.03
CA ASP A 538 -15.62 4.36 -8.36
C ASP A 538 -15.07 5.78 -8.52
N ARG A 539 -13.86 5.89 -9.08
CA ARG A 539 -13.23 7.15 -9.46
C ARG A 539 -13.22 7.23 -10.97
N LEU A 540 -13.69 8.36 -11.51
CA LEU A 540 -13.88 8.55 -12.95
C LEU A 540 -12.58 8.32 -13.75
N GLU A 541 -11.44 8.75 -13.23
CA GLU A 541 -10.13 8.59 -13.87
C GLU A 541 -9.72 7.10 -13.95
N ILE A 542 -9.96 6.34 -12.87
CA ILE A 542 -9.67 4.90 -12.82
C ILE A 542 -10.63 4.14 -13.74
N GLU A 543 -11.93 4.43 -13.66
CA GLU A 543 -12.96 3.80 -14.48
C GLU A 543 -12.68 4.01 -15.98
N ARG A 544 -12.32 5.23 -16.38
CA ARG A 544 -11.97 5.56 -17.77
C ARG A 544 -10.79 4.73 -18.27
N GLU A 545 -9.70 4.66 -17.51
CA GLU A 545 -8.51 3.91 -17.94
C GLU A 545 -8.73 2.39 -17.91
N LEU A 546 -9.52 1.85 -16.97
CA LEU A 546 -9.97 0.45 -16.98
C LEU A 546 -10.75 0.15 -18.27
N ARG A 547 -11.72 1.00 -18.61
CA ARG A 547 -12.55 0.83 -19.81
C ARG A 547 -11.71 0.86 -21.09
N LEU A 548 -10.76 1.79 -21.20
CA LEU A 548 -9.87 1.90 -22.36
C LEU A 548 -8.96 0.67 -22.50
N ALA A 549 -8.40 0.17 -21.38
CA ALA A 549 -7.60 -1.04 -21.37
C ALA A 549 -8.41 -2.27 -21.78
N LEU A 550 -9.60 -2.45 -21.22
CA LEU A 550 -10.47 -3.57 -21.53
C LEU A 550 -10.92 -3.54 -23.00
N GLN A 551 -11.31 -2.38 -23.53
CA GLN A 551 -11.69 -2.23 -24.94
C GLN A 551 -10.53 -2.58 -25.89
N PHE A 552 -9.30 -2.24 -25.51
CA PHE A 552 -8.12 -2.62 -26.29
C PHE A 552 -7.94 -4.13 -26.36
N LEU A 553 -8.08 -4.82 -25.23
CA LEU A 553 -7.99 -6.28 -25.15
C LEU A 553 -9.15 -6.97 -25.87
N ALA A 554 -10.37 -6.47 -25.71
CA ALA A 554 -11.56 -6.99 -26.37
C ALA A 554 -11.46 -6.91 -27.90
N ARG A 555 -10.83 -5.86 -28.45
CA ARG A 555 -10.49 -5.79 -29.89
C ARG A 555 -9.55 -6.92 -30.33
N LYS A 556 -8.51 -7.23 -29.54
CA LYS A 556 -7.59 -8.35 -29.84
C LYS A 556 -8.32 -9.70 -29.77
N LEU A 557 -9.17 -9.90 -28.76
CA LEU A 557 -10.00 -11.09 -28.63
C LEU A 557 -10.95 -11.25 -29.82
N SER A 558 -11.59 -10.17 -30.27
CA SER A 558 -12.50 -10.21 -31.43
C SER A 558 -11.82 -10.70 -32.70
N ILE A 559 -10.52 -10.42 -32.90
CA ILE A 559 -9.74 -10.93 -34.04
C ILE A 559 -9.59 -12.45 -33.93
N HIS A 560 -9.26 -12.96 -32.73
CA HIS A 560 -9.15 -14.40 -32.46
C HIS A 560 -10.51 -15.10 -32.65
N MET A 561 -11.58 -14.58 -32.06
CA MET A 561 -12.94 -15.12 -32.20
C MET A 561 -13.40 -15.13 -33.67
N SER A 562 -13.04 -14.11 -34.45
CA SER A 562 -13.36 -14.08 -35.89
C SER A 562 -12.62 -15.16 -36.67
N LYS A 563 -11.36 -15.45 -36.33
CA LYS A 563 -10.60 -16.55 -36.94
C LYS A 563 -11.23 -17.91 -36.58
N ARG A 564 -11.54 -18.13 -35.31
CA ARG A 564 -12.20 -19.36 -34.84
C ARG A 564 -13.56 -19.57 -35.51
N GLY A 565 -14.39 -18.53 -35.60
CA GLY A 565 -15.68 -18.60 -36.29
C GLY A 565 -15.56 -18.94 -37.79
N LYS A 566 -14.51 -18.47 -38.48
CA LYS A 566 -14.23 -18.87 -39.87
C LYS A 566 -13.85 -20.35 -39.98
N VAL A 567 -13.01 -20.85 -39.07
CA VAL A 567 -12.63 -22.27 -39.02
C VAL A 567 -13.86 -23.14 -38.76
N GLU A 568 -14.70 -22.76 -37.79
CA GLU A 568 -15.92 -23.50 -37.47
C GLU A 568 -16.93 -23.51 -38.63
N MET A 569 -17.10 -22.39 -39.32
CA MET A 569 -17.93 -22.33 -40.54
C MET A 569 -17.36 -23.19 -41.66
N ALA A 570 -16.03 -23.21 -41.84
CA ALA A 570 -15.38 -24.08 -42.83
C ALA A 570 -15.61 -25.56 -42.51
N LYS A 571 -15.47 -25.97 -41.23
CA LYS A 571 -15.77 -27.33 -40.76
C LYS A 571 -17.23 -27.71 -40.95
N LYS A 572 -18.18 -26.82 -40.59
CA LYS A 572 -19.62 -27.03 -40.84
C LYS A 572 -19.92 -27.20 -42.33
N ARG A 573 -19.31 -26.37 -43.18
CA ARG A 573 -19.48 -26.46 -44.64
C ARG A 573 -18.87 -27.74 -45.22
N ALA A 574 -17.69 -28.14 -44.76
CA ALA A 574 -17.04 -29.39 -45.12
C ALA A 574 -17.90 -30.61 -44.75
N ASN A 575 -18.43 -30.64 -43.52
CA ASN A 575 -19.35 -31.68 -43.05
C ASN A 575 -20.68 -31.72 -43.82
N LEU A 576 -21.15 -30.56 -44.29
CA LEU A 576 -22.32 -30.49 -45.14
C LEU A 576 -22.01 -31.06 -46.53
N TYR A 577 -20.87 -30.69 -47.11
CA TYR A 577 -20.43 -31.20 -48.41
C TYR A 577 -20.21 -32.71 -48.41
N SER A 578 -19.58 -33.28 -47.37
CA SER A 578 -19.39 -34.73 -47.25
C SER A 578 -20.71 -35.51 -47.23
N LYS A 579 -21.78 -34.94 -46.68
CA LYS A 579 -23.13 -35.53 -46.66
C LYS A 579 -23.88 -35.38 -47.99
N TYR A 580 -23.83 -34.20 -48.61
CA TYR A 580 -24.67 -33.90 -49.78
C TYR A 580 -24.03 -34.24 -51.13
N ILE A 581 -22.70 -34.17 -51.27
CA ILE A 581 -22.02 -34.49 -52.54
C ILE A 581 -22.32 -35.91 -53.03
N PRO A 582 -22.28 -36.97 -52.19
CA PRO A 582 -22.66 -38.32 -52.63
C PRO A 582 -24.12 -38.43 -53.08
N LEU A 583 -25.04 -37.72 -52.41
CA LEU A 583 -26.46 -37.70 -52.78
C LEU A 583 -26.67 -37.03 -54.14
N LEU A 584 -26.01 -35.91 -54.38
CA LEU A 584 -26.06 -35.19 -55.66
C LEU A 584 -25.50 -36.05 -56.80
N ALA A 585 -24.39 -36.76 -56.57
CA ALA A 585 -23.83 -37.69 -57.53
C ALA A 585 -24.83 -38.79 -57.91
N ARG A 586 -25.44 -39.44 -56.90
CA ARG A 586 -26.43 -40.50 -57.09
C ARG A 586 -27.68 -40.01 -57.83
N PHE A 587 -28.25 -38.87 -57.43
CA PHE A 587 -29.45 -38.33 -58.07
C PHE A 587 -29.17 -37.87 -59.50
N SER A 588 -28.03 -37.23 -59.75
CA SER A 588 -27.63 -36.79 -61.09
C SER A 588 -27.43 -37.98 -62.04
N THR A 589 -26.80 -39.06 -61.57
CA THR A 589 -26.63 -40.30 -62.33
C THR A 589 -27.96 -40.95 -62.69
N LYS A 590 -28.91 -40.99 -61.73
CA LYS A 590 -30.26 -41.51 -61.95
C LYS A 590 -31.03 -40.68 -62.97
N LEU A 591 -30.97 -39.35 -62.87
CA LEU A 591 -31.68 -38.43 -63.77
C LEU A 591 -31.11 -38.46 -65.20
N ALA A 592 -29.80 -38.63 -65.35
CA ALA A 592 -29.13 -38.74 -66.63
C ALA A 592 -29.23 -40.14 -67.28
N GLY A 593 -29.93 -41.11 -66.66
CA GLY A 593 -30.06 -42.48 -67.17
C GLY A 593 -28.75 -43.28 -67.21
N LYS A 594 -27.71 -42.85 -66.49
CA LYS A 594 -26.40 -43.51 -66.49
C LYS A 594 -26.31 -44.53 -65.35
N LYS A 595 -25.48 -45.57 -65.52
CA LYS A 595 -25.24 -46.60 -64.48
C LYS A 595 -24.06 -46.32 -63.56
N LYS A 596 -23.10 -45.49 -64.00
CA LYS A 596 -21.87 -45.19 -63.25
C LYS A 596 -21.98 -43.83 -62.56
N GLU A 597 -21.75 -43.82 -61.25
CA GLU A 597 -21.67 -42.59 -60.47
C GLU A 597 -20.34 -41.86 -60.71
N PRO A 598 -20.34 -40.51 -60.73
CA PRO A 598 -19.11 -39.73 -60.80
C PRO A 598 -18.27 -39.90 -59.52
N ASP A 599 -16.96 -40.04 -59.67
CA ASP A 599 -16.05 -40.23 -58.52
C ASP A 599 -15.91 -38.93 -57.72
N CYS A 600 -16.56 -38.90 -56.56
CA CYS A 600 -16.54 -37.74 -55.66
C CYS A 600 -15.48 -37.86 -54.55
N ARG A 601 -14.68 -38.94 -54.53
CA ARG A 601 -13.75 -39.22 -53.42
C ARG A 601 -12.68 -38.13 -53.26
N GLN A 602 -12.22 -37.52 -54.36
CA GLN A 602 -11.24 -36.43 -54.30
C GLN A 602 -11.82 -35.16 -53.66
N MET A 603 -13.09 -34.85 -53.89
CA MET A 603 -13.76 -33.69 -53.28
C MET A 603 -14.02 -33.90 -51.78
N ILE A 604 -14.24 -35.15 -51.36
CA ILE A 604 -14.46 -35.53 -49.95
C ILE A 604 -13.13 -35.54 -49.16
N LYS A 605 -12.02 -36.01 -49.76
CA LYS A 605 -10.69 -35.97 -49.11
C LYS A 605 -10.19 -34.55 -48.83
N VAL A 606 -10.49 -33.59 -49.71
CA VAL A 606 -10.15 -32.17 -49.49
C VAL A 606 -10.94 -31.58 -48.32
N SER A 607 -12.15 -32.08 -48.03
CA SER A 607 -12.91 -31.66 -46.84
C SER A 607 -12.40 -32.25 -45.53
N GLU A 608 -11.80 -33.46 -45.54
CA GLU A 608 -11.24 -34.12 -44.34
C GLU A 608 -9.92 -33.46 -43.89
N GLY A 609 -9.07 -33.00 -44.82
CA GLY A 609 -7.81 -32.30 -44.50
C GLY A 609 -7.95 -30.92 -43.82
N ILE A 610 -9.17 -30.41 -43.64
CA ILE A 610 -9.45 -29.15 -42.92
C ILE A 610 -9.62 -29.40 -41.41
N GLU A 611 -9.72 -30.65 -40.97
CA GLU A 611 -9.86 -30.98 -39.55
C GLU A 611 -8.56 -30.76 -38.74
N GLU A 612 -7.39 -30.76 -39.40
CA GLU A 612 -6.05 -30.73 -38.79
C GLU A 612 -5.40 -29.33 -38.64
N VAL A 613 -6.10 -28.22 -38.95
CA VAL A 613 -5.55 -26.84 -38.86
C VAL A 613 -6.25 -25.97 -37.82
#